data_AF-A0A2Z6IC54-F1
#
_entry.id   AF-A0A2Z6IC54-F1
#
_cell.length_a   1.000
_cell.length_b   1.000
_cell.length_c   1.000
_cell.angle_alpha   90.00
_cell.angle_beta   90.00
_cell.angle_gamma   90.00
#
_symmetry.space_group_name_H-M   'P 1'
#
loop_
_entity.id
_entity.type
_entity.pdbx_description
1 polymer ?
#
loop_
_entity_poly.entity_id
_entity_poly.type
_entity_poly.pdbx_seq_one_letter_code
_entity_poly.pdbx_strand_id
1 'polypeptide(L)'
;MESTEAKEIARQIGFKNFLDLSSGVSLAAVFREAGLADTPAVYLLFDSETKRLYIGQTKRLLNRYAQHVYDGRTIDYIAWIVSPVKQLDEKETSYIERALALGYNLVNKMKMPAFRTETAPYDDIVLPVRQDEHLKNVGLGLFSDAHRVQRVFEGSDAQQQERWERLREHPRHKEMLDAARRYIEVSIPDYRETVGNFWTLFVAPASKRNAVLPCVSIVTGPVQTFEIYCYSRSKEACFVSMELSAYTLFQAPSMLADFLRAFPWADLVWGETPLRSGMPLPEWQEPTAEELQQFLPLRRPYPSYEDREEDIVRPVSLARLRPSVTLTCTLEHFPMIFEKSLLIETAASSYAIASMRHSRIVHPENHNPIAMAAVLGEANIGE
;
A
#
# COMPACT_ATOMS: atom_id res chain seq x y z
N MET A 1 -10.19 30.48 1.83
CA MET A 1 -9.00 31.23 1.35
C MET A 1 -9.47 32.03 0.16
N GLU A 2 -9.15 33.32 0.09
CA GLU A 2 -9.62 34.16 -1.00
C GLU A 2 -8.78 33.97 -2.27
N SER A 3 -9.35 34.19 -3.46
CA SER A 3 -8.66 34.01 -4.75
C SER A 3 -7.39 34.88 -4.87
N THR A 4 -7.43 36.09 -4.32
CA THR A 4 -6.26 37.01 -4.27
C THR A 4 -5.14 36.49 -3.37
N GLU A 5 -5.49 35.88 -2.24
CA GLU A 5 -4.55 35.23 -1.31
C GLU A 5 -3.89 34.02 -1.99
N ALA A 6 -4.67 33.15 -2.62
CA ALA A 6 -4.16 31.97 -3.33
C ALA A 6 -3.23 32.34 -4.50
N LYS A 7 -3.56 33.40 -5.25
CA LYS A 7 -2.72 33.90 -6.35
C LYS A 7 -1.38 34.44 -5.86
N GLU A 8 -1.37 35.15 -4.73
CA GLU A 8 -0.13 35.66 -4.14
C GLU A 8 0.75 34.53 -3.61
N ILE A 9 0.17 33.52 -2.94
CA ILE A 9 0.88 32.31 -2.51
C ILE A 9 1.54 31.61 -3.71
N ALA A 10 0.78 31.39 -4.79
CA ALA A 10 1.30 30.80 -6.02
C ALA A 10 2.52 31.57 -6.58
N ARG A 11 2.43 32.90 -6.58
CA ARG A 11 3.48 33.81 -7.07
C ARG A 11 4.73 33.75 -6.20
N GLN A 12 4.59 33.71 -4.87
CA GLN A 12 5.71 33.61 -3.94
C GLN A 12 6.46 32.27 -4.05
N ILE A 13 5.74 31.18 -4.27
CA ILE A 13 6.33 29.87 -4.54
C ILE A 13 6.98 29.85 -5.94
N GLY A 14 6.51 30.68 -6.88
CA GLY A 14 7.13 30.90 -8.19
C GLY A 14 6.33 30.32 -9.36
N PHE A 15 5.06 29.98 -9.16
CA PHE A 15 4.15 29.64 -10.23
C PHE A 15 3.75 30.89 -11.01
N LYS A 16 3.77 30.80 -12.35
CA LYS A 16 3.49 31.95 -13.25
C LYS A 16 2.04 32.02 -13.69
N ASN A 17 1.40 30.87 -13.83
CA ASN A 17 0.00 30.78 -14.26
C ASN A 17 -0.87 30.44 -13.05
N PHE A 18 -2.07 31.00 -13.01
CA PHE A 18 -3.06 30.80 -11.96
C PHE A 18 -4.46 30.87 -12.57
N LEU A 19 -5.35 29.99 -12.14
CA LEU A 19 -6.76 29.97 -12.54
C LEU A 19 -7.65 29.73 -11.33
N ASP A 20 -8.74 30.49 -11.29
CA ASP A 20 -9.81 30.36 -10.31
C ASP A 20 -10.93 29.48 -10.85
N LEU A 21 -11.12 28.32 -10.23
CA LEU A 21 -12.11 27.32 -10.60
C LEU A 21 -13.42 27.47 -9.81
N SER A 22 -13.39 28.17 -8.68
CA SER A 22 -14.57 28.45 -7.84
C SER A 22 -15.64 29.28 -8.58
N SER A 23 -15.21 30.04 -9.59
CA SER A 23 -16.07 30.86 -10.46
C SER A 23 -16.84 30.06 -11.54
N GLY A 24 -16.72 28.73 -11.57
CA GLY A 24 -17.41 27.88 -12.56
C GLY A 24 -16.71 27.79 -13.92
N VAL A 25 -15.47 28.26 -14.02
CA VAL A 25 -14.67 28.21 -15.25
C VAL A 25 -14.21 26.78 -15.53
N SER A 26 -14.45 26.31 -16.76
CA SER A 26 -14.01 24.98 -17.20
C SER A 26 -12.52 24.97 -17.51
N LEU A 27 -11.71 24.33 -16.66
CA LEU A 27 -10.28 24.11 -16.89
C LEU A 27 -10.01 23.43 -18.25
N ALA A 28 -10.90 22.52 -18.66
CA ALA A 28 -10.78 21.80 -19.92
C ALA A 28 -10.94 22.72 -21.14
N ALA A 29 -11.81 23.73 -21.07
CA ALA A 29 -11.95 24.72 -22.13
C ALA A 29 -10.68 25.58 -22.21
N VAL A 30 -10.25 26.14 -21.07
CA VAL A 30 -9.05 27.00 -20.98
C VAL A 30 -7.79 26.29 -21.49
N PHE A 31 -7.57 25.03 -21.09
CA PHE A 31 -6.37 24.29 -21.50
C PHE A 31 -6.40 23.79 -22.94
N ARG A 32 -7.58 23.50 -23.50
CA ARG A 32 -7.67 23.16 -24.92
C ARG A 32 -7.46 24.38 -25.81
N GLU A 33 -8.08 25.52 -25.47
CA GLU A 33 -7.90 26.77 -26.19
C GLU A 33 -6.43 27.24 -26.17
N ALA A 34 -5.75 27.06 -25.03
CA ALA A 34 -4.34 27.40 -24.89
C ALA A 34 -3.37 26.34 -25.47
N GLY A 35 -3.86 25.20 -25.97
CA GLY A 35 -3.01 24.10 -26.47
C GLY A 35 -2.19 23.41 -25.38
N LEU A 36 -2.62 23.47 -24.11
CA LEU A 36 -1.89 22.98 -22.94
C LEU A 36 -2.36 21.61 -22.42
N ALA A 37 -3.37 21.01 -23.04
CA ALA A 37 -4.04 19.80 -22.54
C ALA A 37 -3.07 18.61 -22.30
N ASP A 38 -2.11 18.42 -23.22
CA ASP A 38 -1.11 17.34 -23.19
C ASP A 38 0.28 17.82 -22.75
N THR A 39 0.37 18.98 -22.12
CA THR A 39 1.65 19.56 -21.75
C THR A 39 2.15 19.03 -20.40
N PRO A 40 3.43 18.60 -20.32
CA PRO A 40 4.04 18.27 -19.05
C PRO A 40 4.25 19.51 -18.19
N ALA A 41 3.86 19.43 -16.92
CA ALA A 41 3.84 20.57 -16.03
C ALA A 41 4.03 20.16 -14.57
N VAL A 42 4.55 21.09 -13.78
CA VAL A 42 4.40 21.10 -12.33
C VAL A 42 3.21 22.00 -12.01
N TYR A 43 2.35 21.56 -11.11
CA TYR A 43 1.12 22.26 -10.74
C TYR A 43 0.99 22.36 -9.22
N LEU A 44 0.24 23.36 -8.77
CA LEU A 44 -0.11 23.61 -7.38
C LEU A 44 -1.64 23.71 -7.31
N LEU A 45 -2.24 22.89 -6.46
CA LEU A 45 -3.66 22.88 -6.18
C LEU A 45 -3.92 23.52 -4.82
N PHE A 46 -5.03 24.25 -4.74
CA PHE A 46 -5.50 24.89 -3.52
C PHE A 46 -6.88 24.37 -3.16
N ASP A 47 -7.04 24.00 -1.90
CA ASP A 47 -8.33 23.79 -1.25
C ASP A 47 -8.61 25.03 -0.38
N SER A 48 -9.66 25.76 -0.73
CA SER A 48 -9.98 27.03 -0.08
C SER A 48 -10.58 26.87 1.30
N GLU A 49 -11.26 25.75 1.57
CA GLU A 49 -11.89 25.43 2.85
C GLU A 49 -10.84 25.01 3.87
N THR A 50 -9.97 24.07 3.49
CA THR A 50 -8.97 23.51 4.41
C THR A 50 -7.65 24.28 4.41
N LYS A 51 -7.49 25.26 3.51
CA LYS A 51 -6.24 26.02 3.26
C LYS A 51 -5.04 25.13 2.93
N ARG A 52 -5.28 23.93 2.41
CA ARG A 52 -4.25 22.94 2.07
C ARG A 52 -3.71 23.19 0.69
N LEU A 53 -2.39 23.07 0.55
CA LEU A 53 -1.68 23.21 -0.71
C LEU A 53 -1.13 21.86 -1.17
N TYR A 54 -1.26 21.54 -2.45
CA TYR A 54 -0.67 20.32 -3.04
C TYR A 54 0.13 20.67 -4.28
N ILE A 55 1.42 20.37 -4.29
CA ILE A 55 2.29 20.49 -5.47
C ILE A 55 2.43 19.11 -6.11
N GLY A 56 2.31 19.02 -7.43
CA GLY A 56 2.47 17.76 -8.15
C GLY A 56 3.09 17.96 -9.52
N GLN A 57 3.64 16.90 -10.08
CA GLN A 57 4.03 16.85 -11.49
C GLN A 57 3.11 15.97 -12.33
N THR A 58 3.08 16.22 -13.64
CA THR A 58 2.38 15.38 -14.60
C THR A 58 2.93 15.53 -16.00
N LYS A 59 2.80 14.46 -16.81
CA LYS A 59 3.05 14.50 -18.26
C LYS A 59 1.87 15.07 -19.04
N ARG A 60 0.66 15.05 -18.46
CA ARG A 60 -0.59 15.54 -19.07
C ARG A 60 -1.44 16.22 -18.00
N LEU A 61 -1.47 17.54 -18.03
CA LEU A 61 -2.05 18.35 -16.95
C LEU A 61 -3.57 18.15 -16.83
N LEU A 62 -4.30 18.12 -17.94
CA LEU A 62 -5.74 17.98 -17.93
C LEU A 62 -6.20 16.62 -17.38
N ASN A 63 -5.54 15.54 -17.79
CA ASN A 63 -5.84 14.19 -17.30
C ASN A 63 -5.57 14.06 -15.80
N ARG A 64 -4.49 14.69 -15.31
CA ARG A 64 -4.14 14.64 -13.90
C ARG A 64 -5.12 15.44 -13.04
N TYR A 65 -5.58 16.59 -13.54
CA TYR A 65 -6.64 17.34 -12.87
C TYR A 65 -7.94 16.53 -12.81
N ALA A 66 -8.37 15.95 -13.93
CA ALA A 66 -9.55 15.09 -13.97
C ALA A 66 -9.45 13.92 -12.98
N GLN A 67 -8.26 13.32 -12.83
CA GLN A 67 -8.02 12.29 -11.83
C GLN A 67 -8.20 12.83 -10.40
N HIS A 68 -7.67 14.00 -10.06
CA HIS A 68 -7.84 14.56 -8.72
C HIS A 68 -9.30 14.89 -8.37
N VAL A 69 -10.06 15.42 -9.34
CA VAL A 69 -11.51 15.64 -9.18
C VAL A 69 -12.25 14.30 -9.03
N TYR A 70 -11.88 13.29 -9.83
CA TYR A 70 -12.43 11.93 -9.73
C TYR A 70 -12.16 11.29 -8.36
N ASP A 71 -10.96 11.52 -7.82
CA ASP A 71 -10.51 11.10 -6.48
C ASP A 71 -11.20 11.86 -5.34
N GLY A 72 -12.12 12.79 -5.65
CA GLY A 72 -12.94 13.52 -4.68
C GLY A 72 -12.21 14.68 -4.00
N ARG A 73 -11.12 15.18 -4.58
CA ARG A 73 -10.45 16.38 -4.05
C ARG A 73 -11.23 17.62 -4.44
N THR A 74 -11.52 18.47 -3.46
CA THR A 74 -11.97 19.85 -3.70
C THR A 74 -10.78 20.67 -4.19
N ILE A 75 -10.94 21.33 -5.34
CA ILE A 75 -9.90 22.16 -5.96
C ILE A 75 -10.56 23.46 -6.38
N ASP A 76 -10.30 24.52 -5.62
CA ASP A 76 -10.87 25.84 -5.89
C ASP A 76 -9.94 26.67 -6.77
N TYR A 77 -8.63 26.46 -6.65
CA TYR A 77 -7.63 27.17 -7.44
C TYR A 77 -6.54 26.22 -7.94
N ILE A 78 -5.99 26.54 -9.13
CA ILE A 78 -4.85 25.83 -9.70
C ILE A 78 -3.82 26.81 -10.24
N ALA A 79 -2.55 26.56 -9.93
CA ALA A 79 -1.42 27.23 -10.53
C ALA A 79 -0.52 26.22 -11.24
N TRP A 80 0.18 26.62 -12.31
CA TRP A 80 1.05 25.69 -13.04
C TRP A 80 2.22 26.37 -13.73
N ILE A 81 3.25 25.58 -13.99
CA ILE A 81 4.38 25.91 -14.84
C ILE A 81 4.70 24.74 -15.76
N VAL A 82 4.78 25.02 -17.06
CA VAL A 82 5.18 24.04 -18.06
C VAL A 82 6.66 23.72 -17.89
N SER A 83 7.01 22.44 -17.97
CA SER A 83 8.40 21.99 -17.86
C SER A 83 8.65 20.75 -18.69
N PRO A 84 9.84 20.60 -19.32
CA PRO A 84 10.20 19.36 -20.00
C PRO A 84 10.14 18.15 -19.05
N VAL A 85 9.74 16.98 -19.56
CA VAL A 85 9.57 15.74 -18.78
C VAL A 85 10.80 15.39 -17.94
N LYS A 86 12.01 15.57 -18.50
CA LYS A 86 13.27 15.26 -17.83
C LYS A 86 13.56 16.13 -16.59
N GLN A 87 12.88 17.26 -16.45
CA GLN A 87 13.09 18.23 -15.37
C GLN A 87 11.93 18.27 -14.38
N LEU A 88 10.90 17.44 -14.56
CA LEU A 88 9.70 17.51 -13.72
C LEU A 88 10.01 17.15 -12.26
N ASP A 89 10.80 16.09 -12.02
CA ASP A 89 11.13 15.64 -10.66
C ASP A 89 11.95 16.69 -9.88
N GLU A 90 12.97 17.25 -10.53
CA GLU A 90 13.83 18.30 -9.95
C GLU A 90 13.02 19.56 -9.64
N LYS A 91 12.17 20.01 -10.58
CA LYS A 91 11.34 21.19 -10.37
C LYS A 91 10.28 20.96 -9.30
N GLU A 92 9.57 19.84 -9.32
CA GLU A 92 8.59 19.48 -8.30
C GLU A 92 9.23 19.56 -6.91
N THR A 93 10.40 18.93 -6.74
CA THR A 93 11.16 18.95 -5.49
C THR A 93 11.51 20.39 -5.07
N SER A 94 12.07 21.18 -5.98
CA SER A 94 12.44 22.58 -5.70
C SER A 94 11.24 23.46 -5.30
N TYR A 95 10.07 23.27 -5.91
CA TYR A 95 8.86 24.02 -5.56
C TYR A 95 8.28 23.57 -4.21
N ILE A 96 8.36 22.28 -3.88
CA ILE A 96 7.97 21.75 -2.56
C ILE A 96 8.87 22.36 -1.48
N GLU A 97 10.20 22.27 -1.65
CA GLU A 97 11.16 22.81 -0.69
C GLU A 97 10.96 24.30 -0.45
N ARG A 98 10.71 25.07 -1.53
CA ARG A 98 10.44 26.51 -1.41
C ARG A 98 9.13 26.79 -0.67
N ALA A 99 8.06 26.06 -0.96
CA ALA A 99 6.78 26.24 -0.28
C ALA A 99 6.88 25.89 1.22
N LEU A 100 7.63 24.84 1.58
CA LEU A 100 7.94 24.50 2.98
C LEU A 100 8.79 25.57 3.68
N ALA A 101 9.83 26.08 3.00
CA ALA A 101 10.68 27.14 3.53
C ALA A 101 9.91 28.45 3.80
N LEU A 102 8.84 28.70 3.04
CA LEU A 102 7.92 29.82 3.24
C LEU A 102 6.87 29.54 4.34
N GLY A 103 6.90 28.37 4.98
CA GLY A 103 6.01 28.00 6.07
C GLY A 103 4.61 27.56 5.62
N TYR A 104 4.41 27.25 4.33
CA TYR A 104 3.11 26.82 3.84
C TYR A 104 2.83 25.34 4.17
N ASN A 105 1.58 25.06 4.53
CA ASN A 105 1.13 23.72 4.87
C ASN A 105 0.84 22.89 3.60
N LEU A 106 1.86 22.16 3.13
CA LEU A 106 1.75 21.26 1.99
C LEU A 106 1.21 19.88 2.41
N VAL A 107 0.19 19.40 1.72
CA VAL A 107 -0.30 18.01 1.82
C VAL A 107 0.40 17.08 0.84
N ASN A 108 1.53 17.53 0.29
CA ASN A 108 2.42 16.66 -0.47
C ASN A 108 2.71 15.44 0.39
N LYS A 109 2.47 14.25 -0.16
CA LYS A 109 3.06 13.03 0.40
C LYS A 109 4.55 13.31 0.38
N MET A 110 5.17 13.53 1.54
CA MET A 110 6.61 13.37 1.61
C MET A 110 6.86 12.00 1.00
N LYS A 111 7.58 11.94 -0.13
CA LYS A 111 8.13 10.67 -0.58
C LYS A 111 8.87 10.17 0.66
N MET A 112 8.30 9.18 1.36
CA MET A 112 9.02 8.51 2.41
C MET A 112 10.36 8.17 1.77
N PRO A 113 11.49 8.59 2.35
CA PRO A 113 12.78 8.23 1.78
C PRO A 113 12.71 6.72 1.62
N ALA A 114 12.75 6.25 0.36
CA ALA A 114 12.92 4.84 0.08
C ALA A 114 14.03 4.40 1.03
N PHE A 115 13.76 3.44 1.94
CA PHE A 115 14.73 3.10 2.98
C PHE A 115 16.08 2.96 2.29
N ARG A 116 16.93 3.92 2.62
CA ARG A 116 18.25 4.03 2.05
C ARG A 116 18.94 2.74 2.46
N THR A 117 19.58 2.14 1.47
CA THR A 117 20.31 0.87 1.50
C THR A 117 21.06 0.63 2.81
N GLU A 118 21.28 -0.66 3.13
CA GLU A 118 22.06 -1.26 4.23
C GLU A 118 23.49 -0.67 4.45
N THR A 119 23.86 0.40 3.75
CA THR A 119 25.17 1.05 3.75
C THR A 119 25.17 2.43 4.39
N ALA A 120 24.02 2.98 4.79
CA ALA A 120 23.99 4.29 5.46
C ALA A 120 24.50 4.16 6.91
N PRO A 121 25.52 4.95 7.33
CA PRO A 121 25.94 5.05 8.72
C PRO A 121 24.74 5.36 9.65
N TYR A 122 24.77 4.84 10.87
CA TYR A 122 23.68 5.01 11.85
C TYR A 122 23.26 6.47 12.04
N ASP A 123 24.22 7.40 12.07
CA ASP A 123 23.97 8.84 12.27
C ASP A 123 23.30 9.53 11.06
N ASP A 124 23.33 8.90 9.89
CA ASP A 124 22.61 9.36 8.69
C ASP A 124 21.16 8.87 8.67
N ILE A 125 20.87 7.82 9.46
CA ILE A 125 19.52 7.23 9.64
C ILE A 125 18.83 7.87 10.84
N VAL A 126 19.54 7.93 11.97
CA VAL A 126 19.11 8.56 13.22
C VAL A 126 19.96 9.79 13.44
N LEU A 127 19.50 10.94 12.96
CA LEU A 127 20.25 12.20 13.05
C LEU A 127 20.65 12.51 14.51
N PRO A 128 21.85 13.08 14.78
CA PRO A 128 22.31 13.41 16.13
C PRO A 128 21.30 14.22 16.96
N VAL A 129 20.55 15.13 16.34
CA VAL A 129 19.48 15.88 17.02
C VAL A 129 18.37 14.97 17.58
N ARG A 130 18.01 13.89 16.86
CA ARG A 130 17.03 12.90 17.32
C ARG A 130 17.61 11.99 18.40
N GLN A 131 18.92 11.73 18.36
CA GLN A 131 19.61 11.01 19.42
C GLN A 131 19.66 11.84 20.71
N ASP A 132 19.97 13.13 20.62
CA ASP A 132 19.98 14.06 21.75
C ASP A 132 18.58 14.24 22.35
N GLU A 133 17.55 14.35 21.51
CA GLU A 133 16.15 14.32 21.95
C GLU A 133 15.79 13.01 22.64
N HIS A 134 16.22 11.87 22.07
CA HIS A 134 16.01 10.56 22.69
C HIS A 134 16.66 10.51 24.08
N LEU A 135 17.93 10.90 24.20
CA LEU A 135 18.68 10.90 25.46
C LEU A 135 18.09 11.84 26.51
N LYS A 136 17.57 13.01 26.11
CA LYS A 136 16.84 13.92 27.02
C LYS A 136 15.57 13.30 27.59
N ASN A 137 14.96 12.37 26.85
CA ASN A 137 13.74 11.69 27.26
C ASN A 137 14.04 10.44 28.11
N VAL A 138 15.26 9.88 28.06
CA VAL A 138 15.74 8.74 28.88
C VAL A 138 15.62 9.07 30.37
N GLY A 139 14.81 8.29 31.09
CA GLY A 139 14.57 8.43 32.52
C GLY A 139 13.35 9.28 32.92
N LEU A 140 12.71 9.98 31.97
CA LEU A 140 11.52 10.82 32.25
C LEU A 140 10.18 10.07 32.18
N GLY A 141 10.18 8.75 31.95
CA GLY A 141 8.95 7.97 31.76
C GLY A 141 8.20 8.27 30.44
N LEU A 142 8.74 9.15 29.60
CA LEU A 142 8.19 9.55 28.29
C LEU A 142 8.27 8.45 27.21
N PHE A 143 8.69 7.24 27.59
CA PHE A 143 8.65 6.04 26.75
C PHE A 143 7.49 5.11 27.11
N SER A 144 6.51 5.57 27.90
CA SER A 144 5.29 4.80 28.11
C SER A 144 4.58 4.52 26.78
N ASP A 145 3.82 3.43 26.72
CA ASP A 145 3.10 3.02 25.52
C ASP A 145 2.24 4.16 24.96
N ALA A 146 1.63 4.98 25.82
CA ALA A 146 0.85 6.16 25.43
C ALA A 146 1.66 7.19 24.62
N HIS A 147 2.92 7.46 24.99
CA HIS A 147 3.80 8.36 24.22
C HIS A 147 4.30 7.71 22.91
N ARG A 148 4.37 6.38 22.83
CA ARG A 148 4.63 5.67 21.57
C ARG A 148 3.43 5.80 20.63
N VAL A 149 2.21 5.60 21.13
CA VAL A 149 0.96 5.83 20.37
C VAL A 149 0.94 7.25 19.84
N GLN A 150 1.12 8.23 20.72
CA GLN A 150 1.03 9.63 20.35
C GLN A 150 2.01 9.98 19.23
N ARG A 151 3.24 9.48 19.30
CA ARG A 151 4.24 9.66 18.21
C ARG A 151 3.84 8.99 16.90
N VAL A 152 3.19 7.82 16.94
CA VAL A 152 2.67 7.17 15.73
C VAL A 152 1.58 8.02 15.09
N PHE A 153 0.66 8.57 15.88
CA PHE A 153 -0.39 9.47 15.39
C PHE A 153 0.18 10.79 14.85
N GLU A 154 1.09 11.45 15.59
CA GLU A 154 1.74 12.70 15.18
C GLU A 154 2.58 12.54 13.89
N GLY A 155 3.17 11.35 13.69
CA GLY A 155 3.91 11.00 12.47
C GLY A 155 3.03 10.54 11.31
N SER A 156 1.73 10.31 11.54
CA SER A 156 0.78 9.88 10.50
C SER A 156 0.12 11.07 9.83
N ASP A 157 -0.08 10.97 8.52
CA ASP A 157 -0.82 12.00 7.79
C ASP A 157 -2.33 11.96 8.10
N ALA A 158 -3.03 13.06 7.79
CA ALA A 158 -4.47 13.18 8.06
C ALA A 158 -5.32 12.10 7.38
N GLN A 159 -4.89 11.59 6.22
CA GLN A 159 -5.61 10.53 5.51
C GLN A 159 -5.41 9.17 6.19
N GLN A 160 -4.22 8.88 6.70
CA GLN A 160 -3.93 7.68 7.49
C GLN A 160 -4.73 7.70 8.80
N GLN A 161 -4.80 8.85 9.48
CA GLN A 161 -5.64 9.03 10.66
C GLN A 161 -7.12 8.83 10.33
N GLU A 162 -7.65 9.49 9.29
CA GLU A 162 -9.05 9.33 8.87
C GLU A 162 -9.41 7.88 8.54
N ARG A 163 -8.54 7.18 7.81
CA ARG A 163 -8.75 5.77 7.45
C ARG A 163 -8.71 4.86 8.68
N TRP A 164 -7.84 5.16 9.64
CA TRP A 164 -7.78 4.45 10.90
C TRP A 164 -9.06 4.63 11.72
N GLU A 165 -9.56 5.86 11.85
CA GLU A 165 -10.81 6.13 12.56
C GLU A 165 -12.00 5.41 11.90
N ARG A 166 -12.07 5.40 10.57
CA ARG A 166 -13.08 4.61 9.84
C ARG A 166 -13.02 3.12 10.14
N LEU A 167 -11.81 2.56 10.30
CA LEU A 167 -11.67 1.17 10.71
C LEU A 167 -12.15 1.00 12.15
N ARG A 168 -11.75 1.86 13.09
CA ARG A 168 -12.18 1.80 14.50
C ARG A 168 -13.69 1.88 14.68
N GLU A 169 -14.36 2.69 13.87
CA GLU A 169 -15.83 2.78 13.86
C GLU A 169 -16.50 1.46 13.41
N HIS A 170 -15.77 0.56 12.77
CA HIS A 170 -16.29 -0.74 12.38
C HIS A 170 -16.52 -1.63 13.62
N PRO A 171 -17.71 -2.24 13.79
CA PRO A 171 -18.03 -3.06 14.97
C PRO A 171 -17.06 -4.22 15.21
N ARG A 172 -16.48 -4.73 14.11
CA ARG A 172 -15.60 -5.92 14.11
C ARG A 172 -14.12 -5.59 13.93
N HIS A 173 -13.70 -4.34 14.11
CA HIS A 173 -12.32 -3.92 13.84
C HIS A 173 -11.27 -4.73 14.61
N LYS A 174 -11.55 -5.14 15.86
CA LYS A 174 -10.62 -5.95 16.67
C LYS A 174 -10.36 -7.30 16.02
N GLU A 175 -11.42 -8.02 15.64
CA GLU A 175 -11.32 -9.30 14.93
C GLU A 175 -10.55 -9.15 13.60
N MET A 176 -10.73 -8.03 12.89
CA MET A 176 -10.00 -7.76 11.66
C MET A 176 -8.49 -7.56 11.91
N LEU A 177 -8.14 -6.82 12.96
CA LEU A 177 -6.75 -6.58 13.34
C LEU A 177 -6.08 -7.87 13.82
N ASP A 178 -6.79 -8.71 14.58
CA ASP A 178 -6.29 -10.01 15.04
C ASP A 178 -6.06 -10.97 13.87
N ALA A 179 -7.00 -11.04 12.92
CA ALA A 179 -6.84 -11.84 11.71
C ALA A 179 -5.64 -11.36 10.85
N ALA A 180 -5.51 -10.04 10.66
CA ALA A 180 -4.39 -9.46 9.94
C ALA A 180 -3.06 -9.75 10.64
N ARG A 181 -3.01 -9.62 11.98
CA ARG A 181 -1.84 -9.98 12.79
C ARG A 181 -1.42 -11.43 12.56
N ARG A 182 -2.38 -12.36 12.65
CA ARG A 182 -2.10 -13.78 12.49
C ARG A 182 -1.54 -14.09 11.09
N TYR A 183 -2.12 -13.48 10.05
CA TYR A 183 -1.60 -13.63 8.70
C TYR A 183 -0.15 -13.12 8.58
N ILE A 184 0.17 -11.94 9.13
CA ILE A 184 1.50 -11.33 9.08
C ILE A 184 2.53 -12.20 9.80
N GLU A 185 2.24 -12.60 11.04
CA GLU A 185 3.18 -13.37 11.88
C GLU A 185 3.57 -14.72 11.26
N VAL A 186 2.68 -15.34 10.47
CA VAL A 186 2.91 -16.64 9.83
C VAL A 186 3.47 -16.50 8.41
N SER A 187 2.97 -15.55 7.63
CA SER A 187 3.22 -15.50 6.18
C SER A 187 4.40 -14.61 5.80
N ILE A 188 4.80 -13.68 6.69
CA ILE A 188 5.81 -12.67 6.37
C ILE A 188 7.03 -12.86 7.28
N PRO A 189 8.17 -13.34 6.75
CA PRO A 189 9.40 -13.41 7.52
C PRO A 189 9.90 -12.01 7.89
N ASP A 190 10.49 -11.90 9.10
CA ASP A 190 11.08 -10.66 9.63
C ASP A 190 10.16 -9.45 9.45
N TYR A 191 8.86 -9.65 9.69
CA TYR A 191 7.81 -8.70 9.32
C TYR A 191 8.02 -7.29 9.88
N ARG A 192 8.65 -7.16 11.07
CA ARG A 192 8.96 -5.87 11.70
C ARG A 192 10.05 -5.09 10.95
N GLU A 193 11.02 -5.78 10.38
CA GLU A 193 12.17 -5.18 9.70
C GLU A 193 11.86 -4.88 8.22
N THR A 194 10.94 -5.64 7.63
CA THR A 194 10.67 -5.61 6.19
C THR A 194 9.47 -4.72 5.80
N VAL A 195 8.70 -4.22 6.77
CA VAL A 195 7.54 -3.34 6.55
C VAL A 195 7.95 -2.02 5.89
N GLY A 196 7.11 -1.50 4.99
CA GLY A 196 7.37 -0.27 4.24
C GLY A 196 8.36 -0.43 3.09
N ASN A 197 8.99 -1.61 2.95
CA ASN A 197 9.92 -1.94 1.87
C ASN A 197 9.43 -3.10 1.01
N PHE A 198 9.11 -4.20 1.66
CA PHE A 198 8.68 -5.43 0.99
C PHE A 198 7.22 -5.74 1.24
N TRP A 199 6.61 -5.18 2.27
CA TRP A 199 5.18 -5.30 2.48
C TRP A 199 4.60 -4.09 3.21
N THR A 200 3.29 -3.86 3.05
CA THR A 200 2.56 -2.82 3.76
C THR A 200 1.15 -3.25 4.11
N LEU A 201 0.64 -2.68 5.21
CA LEU A 201 -0.74 -2.77 5.64
C LEU A 201 -1.50 -1.48 5.29
N PHE A 202 -2.69 -1.65 4.74
CA PHE A 202 -3.64 -0.62 4.34
C PHE A 202 -4.93 -0.82 5.14
N VAL A 203 -5.60 0.27 5.49
CA VAL A 203 -6.92 0.20 6.13
C VAL A 203 -7.91 1.14 5.46
N ALA A 204 -9.17 0.69 5.42
CA ALA A 204 -10.33 1.38 4.89
C ALA A 204 -10.04 2.24 3.64
N PRO A 205 -9.39 1.69 2.58
CA PRO A 205 -9.13 2.50 1.39
C PRO A 205 -10.45 2.93 0.78
N ALA A 206 -10.53 4.17 0.31
CA ALA A 206 -11.74 4.71 -0.29
C ALA A 206 -12.05 3.94 -1.59
N SER A 207 -13.03 3.03 -1.53
CA SER A 207 -13.52 2.29 -2.70
C SER A 207 -14.93 2.77 -3.09
N LYS A 208 -15.10 3.16 -4.36
CA LYS A 208 -16.40 3.43 -5.00
C LYS A 208 -16.93 2.24 -5.81
N ARG A 209 -16.36 1.03 -5.67
CA ARG A 209 -16.99 -0.18 -6.22
C ARG A 209 -18.19 -0.52 -5.33
N ASN A 210 -19.38 -0.14 -5.78
CA ASN A 210 -20.65 -0.08 -5.03
C ASN A 210 -21.06 -1.29 -4.18
N ALA A 211 -20.38 -2.43 -4.27
CA ALA A 211 -20.69 -3.62 -3.48
C ALA A 211 -19.66 -3.94 -2.40
N VAL A 212 -18.35 -3.79 -2.65
CA VAL A 212 -17.29 -4.33 -1.78
C VAL A 212 -16.48 -3.20 -1.14
N LEU A 213 -16.41 -3.22 0.18
CA LEU A 213 -15.69 -2.28 1.01
C LEU A 213 -14.47 -2.98 1.63
N PRO A 214 -13.25 -2.74 1.11
CA PRO A 214 -12.03 -3.22 1.76
C PRO A 214 -11.88 -2.55 3.13
N CYS A 215 -11.58 -3.35 4.16
CA CYS A 215 -11.40 -2.92 5.54
C CYS A 215 -9.92 -2.93 5.93
N VAL A 216 -9.23 -4.04 5.66
CA VAL A 216 -7.79 -4.22 5.91
C VAL A 216 -7.19 -4.95 4.71
N SER A 217 -6.11 -4.44 4.14
CA SER A 217 -5.41 -5.11 3.04
C SER A 217 -3.93 -5.18 3.33
N ILE A 218 -3.31 -6.31 3.02
CA ILE A 218 -1.86 -6.52 3.14
C ILE A 218 -1.31 -6.78 1.75
N VAL A 219 -0.33 -5.97 1.37
CA VAL A 219 0.37 -6.06 0.09
C VAL A 219 1.79 -6.52 0.37
N THR A 220 2.23 -7.56 -0.32
CA THR A 220 3.59 -8.09 -0.26
C THR A 220 4.20 -8.02 -1.65
N GLY A 221 5.30 -7.29 -1.79
CA GLY A 221 5.85 -6.88 -3.07
C GLY A 221 4.81 -6.09 -3.89
N PRO A 222 4.56 -6.45 -5.16
CA PRO A 222 3.59 -5.74 -5.98
C PRO A 222 2.15 -6.28 -5.87
N VAL A 223 1.87 -7.25 -4.99
CA VAL A 223 0.60 -8.00 -4.99
C VAL A 223 -0.10 -7.87 -3.64
N GLN A 224 -1.42 -7.64 -3.66
CA GLN A 224 -2.28 -7.80 -2.49
C GLN A 224 -2.44 -9.29 -2.21
N THR A 225 -1.93 -9.76 -1.08
CA THR A 225 -1.93 -11.19 -0.73
C THR A 225 -2.92 -11.55 0.35
N PHE A 226 -3.45 -10.55 1.06
CA PHE A 226 -4.51 -10.74 2.04
C PHE A 226 -5.42 -9.51 2.09
N GLU A 227 -6.71 -9.73 2.18
CA GLU A 227 -7.72 -8.69 2.30
C GLU A 227 -8.86 -9.14 3.19
N ILE A 228 -9.27 -8.24 4.07
CA ILE A 228 -10.52 -8.29 4.80
C ILE A 228 -11.44 -7.26 4.18
N TYR A 229 -12.63 -7.69 3.77
CA TYR A 229 -13.62 -6.81 3.17
C TYR A 229 -15.03 -7.14 3.68
N CYS A 230 -15.94 -6.19 3.55
CA CYS A 230 -17.36 -6.40 3.76
C CYS A 230 -18.15 -5.85 2.58
N TYR A 231 -19.47 -6.06 2.59
CA TYR A 231 -20.34 -5.48 1.56
C TYR A 231 -20.99 -4.20 2.05
N SER A 232 -21.17 -3.22 1.16
CA SER A 232 -21.79 -1.93 1.49
C SER A 232 -23.18 -2.07 2.12
N ARG A 233 -23.93 -3.11 1.72
CA ARG A 233 -25.26 -3.46 2.24
C ARG A 233 -25.24 -4.33 3.51
N SER A 234 -24.09 -4.87 3.89
CA SER A 234 -23.93 -5.78 5.01
C SER A 234 -22.53 -5.65 5.60
N LYS A 235 -22.31 -4.55 6.34
CA LYS A 235 -20.98 -4.22 6.89
C LYS A 235 -20.51 -5.25 7.91
N GLU A 236 -21.42 -5.88 8.64
CA GLU A 236 -21.09 -6.89 9.66
C GLU A 236 -20.67 -8.24 9.06
N ALA A 237 -21.07 -8.53 7.82
CA ALA A 237 -20.65 -9.73 7.10
C ALA A 237 -19.27 -9.50 6.48
N CYS A 238 -18.23 -9.84 7.24
CA CYS A 238 -16.85 -9.68 6.85
C CYS A 238 -16.28 -10.97 6.27
N PHE A 239 -15.51 -10.84 5.21
CA PHE A 239 -14.87 -11.92 4.50
C PHE A 239 -13.37 -11.68 4.45
N VAL A 240 -12.62 -12.78 4.41
CA VAL A 240 -11.19 -12.82 4.22
C VAL A 240 -10.93 -13.43 2.86
N SER A 241 -10.11 -12.77 2.04
CA SER A 241 -9.52 -13.32 0.83
C SER A 241 -8.00 -13.36 0.99
N MET A 242 -7.36 -14.45 0.59
CA MET A 242 -5.91 -14.58 0.59
C MET A 242 -5.40 -15.34 -0.63
N GLU A 243 -4.20 -14.97 -1.06
CA GLU A 243 -3.52 -15.59 -2.21
C GLU A 243 -2.57 -16.69 -1.74
N LEU A 244 -2.73 -17.89 -2.30
CA LEU A 244 -1.99 -19.08 -1.95
C LEU A 244 -1.12 -19.57 -3.12
N SER A 245 0.04 -20.13 -2.79
CA SER A 245 0.92 -20.78 -3.76
C SER A 245 0.26 -22.03 -4.33
N ALA A 246 -0.16 -21.98 -5.60
CA ALA A 246 -0.67 -23.16 -6.29
C ALA A 246 0.35 -24.30 -6.26
N TYR A 247 1.64 -24.00 -6.52
CA TYR A 247 2.72 -24.98 -6.42
C TYR A 247 2.67 -25.73 -5.09
N THR A 248 2.63 -25.04 -3.96
CA THR A 248 2.59 -25.67 -2.63
C THR A 248 1.37 -26.57 -2.45
N LEU A 249 0.19 -26.13 -2.91
CA LEU A 249 -1.06 -26.88 -2.79
C LEU A 249 -1.05 -28.17 -3.62
N PHE A 250 -0.61 -28.08 -4.89
CA PHE A 250 -0.64 -29.21 -5.82
C PHE A 250 0.48 -30.24 -5.58
N GLN A 251 1.56 -29.87 -4.89
CA GLN A 251 2.58 -30.82 -4.44
C GLN A 251 2.12 -31.68 -3.24
N ALA A 252 1.00 -31.33 -2.59
CA ALA A 252 0.42 -32.08 -1.48
C ALA A 252 -1.06 -32.43 -1.72
N PRO A 253 -1.39 -33.20 -2.78
CA PRO A 253 -2.77 -33.42 -3.22
C PRO A 253 -3.65 -34.11 -2.16
N SER A 254 -3.08 -35.01 -1.35
CA SER A 254 -3.80 -35.64 -0.24
C SER A 254 -4.17 -34.63 0.85
N MET A 255 -3.25 -33.76 1.24
CA MET A 255 -3.53 -32.71 2.25
C MET A 255 -4.53 -31.68 1.71
N LEU A 256 -4.46 -31.35 0.42
CA LEU A 256 -5.44 -30.49 -0.24
C LEU A 256 -6.83 -31.13 -0.26
N ALA A 257 -6.93 -32.42 -0.58
CA ALA A 257 -8.19 -33.15 -0.54
C ALA A 257 -8.77 -33.22 0.88
N ASP A 258 -7.93 -33.46 1.89
CA ASP A 258 -8.32 -33.47 3.30
C ASP A 258 -8.84 -32.10 3.74
N PHE A 259 -8.14 -31.03 3.36
CA PHE A 259 -8.56 -29.65 3.61
C PHE A 259 -9.93 -29.35 3.00
N LEU A 260 -10.13 -29.68 1.72
CA LEU A 260 -11.41 -29.45 1.02
C LEU A 260 -12.56 -30.24 1.65
N ARG A 261 -12.30 -31.42 2.22
CA ARG A 261 -13.29 -32.20 2.98
C ARG A 261 -13.61 -31.59 4.34
N ALA A 262 -12.60 -31.07 5.03
CA ALA A 262 -12.75 -30.46 6.35
C ALA A 262 -13.46 -29.10 6.29
N PHE A 263 -13.24 -28.34 5.21
CA PHE A 263 -13.75 -26.98 5.05
C PHE A 263 -14.49 -26.80 3.70
N PRO A 264 -15.60 -27.51 3.48
CA PRO A 264 -16.31 -27.51 2.18
C PRO A 264 -16.96 -26.15 1.83
N TRP A 265 -17.10 -25.26 2.81
CA TRP A 265 -17.64 -23.91 2.66
C TRP A 265 -16.55 -22.85 2.39
N ALA A 266 -15.26 -23.21 2.49
CA ALA A 266 -14.17 -22.33 2.06
C ALA A 266 -14.10 -22.32 0.53
N ASP A 267 -14.03 -21.13 -0.06
CA ASP A 267 -14.00 -20.97 -1.50
C ASP A 267 -12.56 -20.92 -2.02
N LEU A 268 -12.11 -21.98 -2.69
CA LEU A 268 -10.78 -22.04 -3.30
C LEU A 268 -10.93 -22.00 -4.81
N VAL A 269 -10.26 -21.04 -5.46
CA VAL A 269 -10.32 -20.84 -6.92
C VAL A 269 -8.91 -20.71 -7.47
N TRP A 270 -8.56 -21.55 -8.45
CA TRP A 270 -7.31 -21.46 -9.21
C TRP A 270 -7.57 -20.88 -10.59
N GLY A 271 -7.20 -19.61 -10.81
CA GLY A 271 -7.60 -18.87 -12.00
C GLY A 271 -9.12 -18.71 -12.05
N GLU A 272 -9.80 -19.45 -12.92
CA GLU A 272 -11.27 -19.52 -13.00
C GLU A 272 -11.83 -20.87 -12.51
N THR A 273 -10.97 -21.79 -12.11
CA THR A 273 -11.34 -23.17 -11.77
C THR A 273 -11.56 -23.32 -10.26
N PRO A 274 -12.79 -23.60 -9.78
CA PRO A 274 -13.04 -23.85 -8.37
C PRO A 274 -12.46 -25.22 -7.96
N LEU A 275 -11.84 -25.28 -6.78
CA LEU A 275 -11.36 -26.49 -6.15
C LEU A 275 -12.37 -26.94 -5.08
N ARG A 276 -12.94 -28.15 -5.23
CA ARG A 276 -14.03 -28.65 -4.38
C ARG A 276 -13.79 -30.09 -3.97
N SER A 277 -14.25 -30.44 -2.76
CA SER A 277 -14.30 -31.82 -2.32
C SER A 277 -15.21 -32.66 -3.24
N GLY A 278 -14.74 -33.86 -3.60
CA GLY A 278 -15.49 -34.79 -4.45
C GLY A 278 -15.40 -34.49 -5.95
N MET A 279 -14.74 -33.40 -6.35
CA MET A 279 -14.39 -33.14 -7.75
C MET A 279 -12.93 -33.53 -8.01
N PRO A 280 -12.58 -34.03 -9.21
CA PRO A 280 -11.19 -34.27 -9.55
C PRO A 280 -10.44 -32.93 -9.52
N LEU A 281 -9.25 -32.93 -8.90
CA LEU A 281 -8.36 -31.78 -8.95
C LEU A 281 -7.91 -31.58 -10.41
N PRO A 282 -7.78 -30.32 -10.87
CA PRO A 282 -7.19 -30.06 -12.18
C PRO A 282 -5.76 -30.59 -12.22
N GLU A 283 -5.32 -31.01 -13.41
CA GLU A 283 -3.99 -31.56 -13.59
C GLU A 283 -2.92 -30.48 -13.37
N TRP A 284 -1.97 -30.77 -12.48
CA TRP A 284 -0.83 -29.89 -12.26
C TRP A 284 0.15 -30.01 -13.42
N GLN A 285 0.47 -28.89 -14.06
CA GLN A 285 1.45 -28.82 -15.14
C GLN A 285 2.79 -28.35 -14.60
N GLU A 286 3.73 -29.28 -14.48
CA GLU A 286 5.11 -28.96 -14.08
C GLU A 286 5.74 -27.95 -15.05
N PRO A 287 6.60 -27.04 -14.55
CA PRO A 287 7.36 -26.12 -15.37
C PRO A 287 8.22 -26.82 -16.42
N THR A 288 8.18 -26.34 -17.67
CA THR A 288 9.12 -26.82 -18.69
C THR A 288 10.52 -26.24 -18.49
N ALA A 289 11.52 -26.86 -19.10
CA ALA A 289 12.89 -26.34 -19.08
C ALA A 289 12.98 -24.94 -19.71
N GLU A 290 12.23 -24.68 -20.80
CA GLU A 290 12.20 -23.34 -21.41
C GLU A 290 11.55 -22.30 -20.48
N GLU A 291 10.48 -22.66 -19.78
CA GLU A 291 9.84 -21.77 -18.80
C GLU A 291 10.81 -21.41 -17.67
N LEU A 292 11.53 -22.39 -17.12
CA LEU A 292 12.53 -22.16 -16.07
C LEU A 292 13.71 -21.32 -16.55
N GLN A 293 14.15 -21.47 -17.80
CA GLN A 293 15.19 -20.63 -18.40
C GLN A 293 14.74 -19.17 -18.58
N GLN A 294 13.46 -18.93 -18.87
CA GLN A 294 12.90 -17.58 -19.02
C GLN A 294 12.46 -16.97 -17.69
N PHE A 295 12.27 -17.80 -16.65
CA PHE A 295 11.77 -17.36 -15.37
C PHE A 295 12.80 -16.48 -14.62
N LEU A 296 12.32 -15.35 -14.12
CA LEU A 296 13.09 -14.38 -13.34
C LEU A 296 12.36 -14.13 -12.00
N PRO A 297 12.61 -14.96 -10.97
CA PRO A 297 11.97 -14.78 -9.67
C PRO A 297 12.50 -13.54 -8.94
N LEU A 298 13.67 -13.03 -9.32
CA LEU A 298 14.25 -11.78 -8.81
C LEU A 298 14.31 -10.71 -9.91
N ARG A 299 14.11 -9.44 -9.55
CA ARG A 299 14.33 -8.30 -10.47
C ARG A 299 15.80 -7.83 -10.57
N ARG A 300 16.70 -8.47 -9.85
CA ARG A 300 18.14 -8.19 -9.87
C ARG A 300 18.89 -9.31 -10.59
N PRO A 301 20.05 -9.03 -11.19
CA PRO A 301 20.89 -10.08 -11.76
C PRO A 301 21.38 -11.03 -10.66
N TYR A 302 21.59 -12.29 -11.04
CA TYR A 302 22.26 -13.27 -10.19
C TYR A 302 23.78 -13.03 -10.20
N PRO A 303 24.48 -13.31 -9.09
CA PRO A 303 25.94 -13.21 -9.04
C PRO A 303 26.62 -14.21 -9.99
N SER A 304 26.06 -15.42 -10.11
CA SER A 304 26.54 -16.48 -11.00
C SER A 304 25.39 -17.23 -11.69
N TYR A 305 25.73 -18.08 -12.66
CA TYR A 305 24.76 -18.96 -13.32
C TYR A 305 24.29 -20.06 -12.36
N GLU A 306 25.21 -20.60 -11.55
CA GLU A 306 24.94 -21.62 -10.55
C GLU A 306 23.94 -21.11 -9.49
N ASP A 307 24.12 -19.89 -8.97
CA ASP A 307 23.18 -19.27 -8.03
C ASP A 307 21.77 -19.14 -8.64
N ARG A 308 21.70 -18.92 -9.96
CA ARG A 308 20.42 -18.84 -10.67
C ARG A 308 19.76 -20.21 -10.76
N GLU A 309 20.50 -21.23 -11.23
CA GLU A 309 19.97 -22.59 -11.40
C GLU A 309 19.48 -23.18 -10.08
N GLU A 310 20.20 -22.95 -8.98
CA GLU A 310 19.77 -23.35 -7.65
C GLU A 310 18.51 -22.62 -7.20
N ASP A 311 18.40 -21.32 -7.51
CA ASP A 311 17.31 -20.50 -7.03
C ASP A 311 15.99 -20.70 -7.78
N ILE A 312 16.02 -20.86 -9.11
CA ILE A 312 14.80 -20.97 -9.94
C ILE A 312 13.99 -22.23 -9.63
N VAL A 313 14.62 -23.29 -9.10
CA VAL A 313 13.96 -24.56 -8.73
C VAL A 313 13.47 -24.58 -7.29
N ARG A 314 13.73 -23.54 -6.49
CA ARG A 314 13.26 -23.47 -5.10
C ARG A 314 11.72 -23.41 -5.06
N PRO A 315 11.05 -24.11 -4.14
CA PRO A 315 9.60 -24.07 -4.01
C PRO A 315 9.02 -22.64 -3.94
N VAL A 316 9.69 -21.76 -3.20
CA VAL A 316 9.30 -20.35 -3.05
C VAL A 316 9.56 -19.50 -4.31
N SER A 317 10.47 -19.91 -5.20
CA SER A 317 10.58 -19.30 -6.54
C SER A 317 9.43 -19.77 -7.43
N LEU A 318 9.18 -21.07 -7.44
CA LEU A 318 8.15 -21.71 -8.28
C LEU A 318 6.72 -21.26 -7.94
N ALA A 319 6.48 -20.79 -6.71
CA ALA A 319 5.19 -20.26 -6.26
C ALA A 319 4.62 -19.12 -7.14
N ARG A 320 5.44 -18.46 -7.95
CA ARG A 320 5.02 -17.39 -8.87
C ARG A 320 4.96 -17.77 -10.34
N LEU A 321 5.37 -18.99 -10.70
CA LEU A 321 5.45 -19.42 -12.10
C LEU A 321 4.07 -19.83 -12.66
N ARG A 322 3.11 -20.08 -11.77
CA ARG A 322 1.71 -20.33 -12.09
C ARG A 322 0.83 -19.31 -11.34
N PRO A 323 -0.43 -19.09 -11.78
CA PRO A 323 -1.38 -18.28 -11.05
C PRO A 323 -1.58 -18.79 -9.61
N SER A 324 -1.83 -17.89 -8.67
CA SER A 324 -2.19 -18.24 -7.29
C SER A 324 -3.56 -18.91 -7.22
N VAL A 325 -3.79 -19.59 -6.11
CA VAL A 325 -5.12 -20.01 -5.67
C VAL A 325 -5.64 -18.96 -4.70
N THR A 326 -6.79 -18.37 -5.00
CA THR A 326 -7.47 -17.46 -4.06
C THR A 326 -8.32 -18.30 -3.11
N LEU A 327 -8.11 -18.14 -1.80
CA LEU A 327 -8.96 -18.69 -0.75
C LEU A 327 -9.85 -17.57 -0.19
N THR A 328 -11.16 -17.78 -0.18
CA THR A 328 -12.12 -16.88 0.45
C THR A 328 -12.91 -17.60 1.55
N CYS A 329 -13.04 -16.96 2.70
CA CYS A 329 -13.82 -17.45 3.84
C CYS A 329 -14.45 -16.29 4.61
N THR A 330 -15.34 -16.57 5.57
CA THR A 330 -15.82 -15.53 6.48
C THR A 330 -14.76 -15.25 7.56
N LEU A 331 -14.75 -14.02 8.09
CA LEU A 331 -13.78 -13.58 9.10
C LEU A 331 -13.76 -14.48 10.35
N GLU A 332 -14.91 -14.98 10.78
CA GLU A 332 -15.06 -15.84 11.97
C GLU A 332 -14.32 -17.17 11.82
N HIS A 333 -14.25 -17.69 10.60
CA HIS A 333 -13.67 -18.99 10.34
C HIS A 333 -12.21 -18.93 9.90
N PHE A 334 -11.68 -17.74 9.64
CA PHE A 334 -10.29 -17.57 9.23
C PHE A 334 -9.29 -18.18 10.23
N PRO A 335 -9.36 -17.93 11.55
CA PRO A 335 -8.43 -18.54 12.49
C PRO A 335 -8.47 -20.07 12.43
N MET A 336 -9.66 -20.65 12.30
CA MET A 336 -9.82 -22.11 12.21
C MET A 336 -9.21 -22.70 10.94
N ILE A 337 -9.35 -22.04 9.79
CA ILE A 337 -8.74 -22.49 8.52
C ILE A 337 -7.24 -22.35 8.59
N PHE A 338 -6.77 -21.18 9.01
CA PHE A 338 -5.38 -20.79 8.89
C PHE A 338 -4.52 -21.52 9.91
N GLU A 339 -4.93 -21.57 11.18
CA GLU A 339 -4.13 -22.18 12.25
C GLU A 339 -4.16 -23.71 12.26
N LYS A 340 -5.20 -24.33 11.69
CA LYS A 340 -5.34 -25.79 11.69
C LYS A 340 -4.85 -26.45 10.41
N SER A 341 -4.37 -25.67 9.44
CA SER A 341 -3.90 -26.20 8.17
C SER A 341 -2.50 -25.70 7.85
N LEU A 342 -1.50 -26.51 8.21
CA LEU A 342 -0.10 -26.29 7.83
C LEU A 342 0.05 -26.09 6.31
N LEU A 343 -0.78 -26.76 5.51
CA LEU A 343 -0.79 -26.60 4.06
C LEU A 343 -1.14 -25.17 3.65
N ILE A 344 -2.18 -24.58 4.25
CA ILE A 344 -2.62 -23.21 3.93
C ILE A 344 -1.61 -22.19 4.45
N GLU A 345 -1.09 -22.35 5.67
CA GLU A 345 -0.04 -21.47 6.21
C GLU A 345 1.20 -21.47 5.30
N THR A 346 1.67 -22.66 4.90
CA THR A 346 2.84 -22.81 4.03
C THR A 346 2.58 -22.22 2.64
N ALA A 347 1.39 -22.41 2.08
CA ALA A 347 1.04 -21.88 0.76
C ALA A 347 0.91 -20.36 0.75
N ALA A 348 0.32 -19.77 1.80
CA ALA A 348 0.23 -18.32 1.97
C ALA A 348 1.62 -17.69 2.16
N SER A 349 2.43 -18.26 3.06
CA SER A 349 3.81 -17.82 3.32
C SER A 349 4.68 -17.90 2.05
N SER A 350 4.62 -19.03 1.34
CA SER A 350 5.35 -19.21 0.09
C SER A 350 4.98 -18.17 -0.97
N TYR A 351 3.69 -17.83 -1.11
CA TYR A 351 3.25 -16.84 -2.09
C TYR A 351 3.63 -15.40 -1.69
N ALA A 352 3.49 -15.06 -0.41
CA ALA A 352 3.91 -13.77 0.13
C ALA A 352 5.42 -13.55 -0.08
N ILE A 353 6.26 -14.52 0.30
CA ILE A 353 7.71 -14.45 0.12
C ILE A 353 8.07 -14.35 -1.37
N ALA A 354 7.47 -15.17 -2.23
CA ALA A 354 7.71 -15.09 -3.67
C ALA A 354 7.40 -13.71 -4.25
N SER A 355 6.33 -13.08 -3.75
CA SER A 355 5.93 -11.73 -4.16
C SER A 355 6.94 -10.67 -3.73
N MET A 356 7.43 -10.74 -2.49
CA MET A 356 8.47 -9.84 -1.96
C MET A 356 9.84 -10.01 -2.64
N ARG A 357 10.21 -11.25 -2.98
CA ARG A 357 11.47 -11.57 -3.66
C ARG A 357 11.56 -10.96 -5.06
N HIS A 358 10.43 -10.92 -5.77
CA HIS A 358 10.38 -10.35 -7.11
C HIS A 358 10.54 -8.83 -7.11
N SER A 359 9.84 -8.12 -6.22
CA SER A 359 9.92 -6.67 -6.16
C SER A 359 9.50 -6.12 -4.81
N ARG A 360 9.97 -4.91 -4.53
CA ARG A 360 9.49 -4.09 -3.42
C ARG A 360 8.04 -3.64 -3.67
N ILE A 361 7.42 -3.10 -2.63
CA ILE A 361 6.10 -2.50 -2.74
C ILE A 361 6.08 -1.29 -3.67
N VAL A 362 4.99 -1.13 -4.41
CA VAL A 362 4.81 -0.04 -5.37
C VAL A 362 4.34 1.25 -4.69
N HIS A 363 3.54 1.11 -3.61
CA HIS A 363 2.89 2.22 -2.92
C HIS A 363 3.19 2.21 -1.41
N PRO A 364 4.46 2.40 -0.99
CA PRO A 364 4.83 2.47 0.43
C PRO A 364 4.07 3.57 1.18
N GLU A 365 3.73 4.65 0.50
CA GLU A 365 3.05 5.82 1.06
C GLU A 365 1.60 5.56 1.50
N ASN A 366 1.03 4.43 1.11
CA ASN A 366 -0.32 4.07 1.51
C ASN A 366 -0.36 3.17 2.76
N HIS A 367 0.81 2.83 3.31
CA HIS A 367 0.92 2.17 4.59
C HIS A 367 0.17 2.96 5.67
N ASN A 368 -0.54 2.28 6.55
CA ASN A 368 -1.13 2.88 7.74
C ASN A 368 -0.30 2.49 8.98
N PRO A 369 0.57 3.39 9.51
CA PRO A 369 1.42 3.08 10.65
C PRO A 369 0.64 2.96 11.96
N ILE A 370 -0.53 3.59 12.09
CA ILE A 370 -1.40 3.48 13.27
C ILE A 370 -1.98 2.07 13.36
N ALA A 371 -2.57 1.60 12.26
CA ALA A 371 -3.08 0.24 12.17
C ALA A 371 -1.98 -0.81 12.36
N MET A 372 -0.78 -0.56 11.84
CA MET A 372 0.38 -1.41 12.06
C MET A 372 0.75 -1.52 13.55
N ALA A 373 0.82 -0.39 14.26
CA ALA A 373 1.09 -0.39 15.70
C ALA A 373 0.00 -1.15 16.49
N ALA A 374 -1.27 -1.03 16.08
CA ALA A 374 -2.38 -1.78 16.67
C ALA A 374 -2.26 -3.30 16.42
N VAL A 375 -2.00 -3.71 15.18
CA VAL A 375 -1.78 -5.12 14.79
C VAL A 375 -0.61 -5.74 15.55
N LEU A 376 0.48 -5.00 15.74
CA LEU A 376 1.68 -5.50 16.41
C LEU A 376 1.60 -5.50 17.94
N GLY A 377 0.49 -5.01 18.51
CA GLY A 377 0.30 -4.90 19.96
C GLY A 377 1.32 -3.97 20.63
N GLU A 378 1.86 -2.99 19.90
CA GLU A 378 2.89 -2.09 20.43
C GLU A 378 2.34 -0.97 21.33
N ALA A 379 1.03 -0.94 21.53
CA ALA A 379 0.34 -0.17 22.54
C ALA A 379 -1.14 -0.56 22.60
N ASN A 380 -1.84 -0.18 23.68
CA ASN A 380 -3.31 -0.24 23.83
C ASN A 380 -4.03 0.71 22.85
N ILE A 381 -3.71 0.65 21.56
CA ILE A 381 -4.37 1.40 20.47
C ILE A 381 -5.70 0.72 20.09
N GLY A 382 -5.86 -0.56 20.47
CA GLY A 382 -7.06 -1.36 20.23
C GLY A 382 -8.13 -1.26 21.32
N GLU A 383 -7.94 -0.43 22.35
CA GLU A 383 -9.02 0.00 23.27
C GLU A 383 -9.72 1.24 22.71
#